data_AF-A0A4Q9R6S8-F1
#
_entry.id   AF-A0A4Q9R6S8-F1
#
_cell.length_a   1.000
_cell.length_b   1.000
_cell.length_c   1.000
_cell.angle_alpha   90.00
_cell.angle_beta   90.00
_cell.angle_gamma   90.00
#
_symmetry.space_group_name_H-M   'P 1'
#
loop_
_entity.id
_entity.type
_entity.pdbx_description
1 polymer ?
#
loop_
_entity_poly.entity_id
_entity_poly.type
_entity_poly.pdbx_seq_one_letter_code
_entity_poly.pdbx_strand_id
1 'polypeptide(L)'
;MFRYPRCKVTATAGLALLGAVLLSLAPSAGAQDVLERFGERPYTGRVDFHVAPPSGKPSTLYGRGSVHLVRTEPGKATLQLQGKVPDTASQTDLNVSGRYDADGWRSDPGDVQIRIDADGRISGGGASAGRTFHFAGNASPTDLRLEMRVTVAAAENGVPAGTTLTFDYRVARDLPRAAADDGEEGGCRMVMRPIANFGGGMTMAQVPECD
;
A
#
# COMPACT_ATOMS: atom_id res chain seq x y z
N MET A 1 -60.82 27.49 71.46
CA MET A 1 -59.72 27.14 72.40
C MET A 1 -58.90 26.07 71.69
N PHE A 2 -57.89 26.42 70.90
CA PHE A 2 -56.47 26.42 71.29
C PHE A 2 -55.65 27.34 70.36
N ARG A 3 -54.55 27.88 70.90
CA ARG A 3 -53.69 28.94 70.35
C ARG A 3 -52.64 28.41 69.34
N TYR A 4 -52.36 29.25 68.32
CA TYR A 4 -51.10 29.59 67.60
C TYR A 4 -49.75 28.92 68.01
N PRO A 5 -48.77 28.75 67.08
CA PRO A 5 -48.09 29.91 66.47
C PRO A 5 -47.72 29.85 64.98
N ARG A 6 -47.62 31.06 64.43
CA ARG A 6 -46.90 31.40 63.19
C ARG A 6 -45.39 31.24 63.41
N CYS A 7 -44.69 30.73 62.41
CA CYS A 7 -43.24 30.92 62.27
C CYS A 7 -42.96 31.55 60.89
N LYS A 8 -42.26 32.69 60.89
CA LYS A 8 -41.65 33.34 59.71
C LYS A 8 -40.15 33.02 59.77
N VAL A 9 -39.56 32.50 58.69
CA VAL A 9 -38.12 32.64 58.36
C VAL A 9 -38.02 32.53 56.82
N THR A 10 -37.92 33.64 56.09
CA THR A 10 -36.71 34.22 55.43
C THR A 10 -36.01 33.33 54.40
N ALA A 11 -35.80 33.96 53.24
CA ALA A 11 -35.19 33.47 52.01
C ALA A 11 -33.73 33.02 52.15
N THR A 12 -33.34 32.06 51.33
CA THR A 12 -32.03 32.06 50.66
C THR A 12 -32.11 31.30 49.34
N ALA A 13 -31.70 32.00 48.28
CA ALA A 13 -31.51 31.47 46.95
C ALA A 13 -30.48 30.33 46.95
N GLY A 14 -30.77 29.25 46.23
CA GLY A 14 -29.86 28.16 45.96
C GLY A 14 -29.85 27.86 44.48
N LEU A 15 -28.94 28.51 43.77
CA LEU A 15 -28.52 28.36 42.38
C LEU A 15 -28.99 27.08 41.67
N ALA A 16 -29.69 27.29 40.54
CA ALA A 16 -29.82 26.31 39.48
C ALA A 16 -28.43 26.01 38.88
N LEU A 17 -27.90 24.82 39.10
CA LEU A 17 -26.76 24.30 38.36
C LEU A 17 -27.27 23.75 37.01
N LEU A 18 -27.30 24.62 36.02
CA LEU A 18 -27.30 24.26 34.60
C LEU A 18 -26.01 23.49 34.32
N GLY A 19 -26.09 22.17 34.29
CA GLY A 19 -25.03 21.31 33.77
C GLY A 19 -24.88 21.55 32.27
N ALA A 20 -23.93 22.39 31.89
CA ALA A 20 -23.53 22.57 30.50
C ALA A 20 -22.88 21.27 30.01
N VAL A 21 -23.63 20.47 29.24
CA VAL A 21 -23.09 19.36 28.45
C VAL A 21 -22.29 19.98 27.31
N LEU A 22 -20.99 20.19 27.55
CA LEU A 22 -20.02 20.46 26.49
C LEU A 22 -19.88 19.17 25.68
N LEU A 23 -20.63 19.05 24.59
CA LEU A 23 -20.31 18.13 23.50
C LEU A 23 -18.98 18.58 22.92
N SER A 24 -17.91 17.96 23.40
CA SER A 24 -16.60 17.98 22.77
C SER A 24 -16.75 17.38 21.37
N LEU A 25 -16.94 18.25 20.39
CA LEU A 25 -16.58 18.03 19.00
C LEU A 25 -15.06 17.79 18.99
N ALA A 26 -14.64 16.58 19.32
CA ALA A 26 -13.31 16.14 18.96
C ALA A 26 -13.25 16.24 17.43
N PRO A 27 -12.32 17.01 16.85
CA PRO A 27 -12.07 16.88 15.44
C PRO A 27 -11.63 15.44 15.23
N SER A 28 -12.46 14.66 14.54
CA SER A 28 -12.03 13.42 13.93
C SER A 28 -10.94 13.80 12.95
N ALA A 29 -9.70 13.93 13.42
CA ALA A 29 -8.52 13.89 12.59
C ALA A 29 -8.59 12.49 11.96
N GLY A 30 -9.22 12.42 10.78
CA GLY A 30 -9.47 11.18 10.09
C GLY A 30 -8.15 10.47 9.96
N ALA A 31 -8.03 9.29 10.57
CA ALA A 31 -6.93 8.40 10.27
C ALA A 31 -6.93 8.26 8.74
N GLN A 32 -5.88 8.78 8.11
CA GLN A 32 -5.73 8.74 6.66
C GLN A 32 -5.82 7.26 6.26
N ASP A 33 -6.78 6.93 5.41
CA ASP A 33 -7.09 5.55 5.04
C ASP A 33 -5.82 4.89 4.46
N VAL A 34 -5.58 3.61 4.76
CA VAL A 34 -4.43 2.85 4.24
C VAL A 34 -4.36 2.93 2.70
N LEU A 35 -5.51 3.06 2.04
CA LEU A 35 -5.61 3.28 0.59
C LEU A 35 -5.16 4.69 0.16
N GLU A 36 -5.46 5.73 0.93
CA GLU A 36 -4.98 7.09 0.63
C GLU A 36 -3.46 7.18 0.81
N ARG A 37 -2.91 6.45 1.80
CA ARG A 37 -1.48 6.48 2.12
C ARG A 37 -0.65 5.59 1.19
N PHE A 38 -1.07 4.34 1.00
CA PHE A 38 -0.31 3.30 0.31
C PHE A 38 -1.02 2.75 -0.94
N GLY A 39 -2.21 3.24 -1.27
CA GLY A 39 -2.98 2.82 -2.46
C GLY A 39 -3.03 3.88 -3.57
N GLU A 40 -3.94 3.66 -4.53
CA GLU A 40 -4.27 4.54 -5.68
C GLU A 40 -3.23 4.64 -6.80
N ARG A 41 -1.94 4.63 -6.46
CA ARG A 41 -0.84 4.61 -7.42
C ARG A 41 0.06 3.40 -7.20
N PRO A 42 0.47 2.70 -8.27
CA PRO A 42 1.37 1.58 -8.16
C PRO A 42 2.76 2.07 -7.74
N TYR A 43 3.40 1.34 -6.84
CA TYR A 43 4.85 1.39 -6.70
C TYR A 43 5.44 0.60 -7.87
N THR A 44 6.49 1.12 -8.49
CA THR A 44 7.19 0.41 -9.57
C THR A 44 8.69 0.45 -9.35
N GLY A 45 9.41 -0.52 -9.89
CA GLY A 45 10.85 -0.56 -9.72
C GLY A 45 11.44 -1.94 -9.93
N ARG A 46 12.48 -2.24 -9.17
CA ARG A 46 13.29 -3.45 -9.31
C ARG A 46 12.68 -4.59 -8.50
N VAL A 47 12.78 -5.80 -9.04
CA VAL A 47 12.46 -7.05 -8.32
C VAL A 47 13.62 -8.01 -8.49
N ASP A 48 14.18 -8.48 -7.38
CA ASP A 48 15.24 -9.49 -7.39
C ASP A 48 14.62 -10.86 -7.16
N PHE A 49 14.85 -11.79 -8.09
CA PHE A 49 14.34 -13.16 -8.07
C PHE A 49 15.48 -14.08 -7.64
N HIS A 50 15.47 -14.53 -6.40
CA HIS A 50 16.47 -15.44 -5.87
C HIS A 50 15.92 -16.87 -5.86
N VAL A 51 16.68 -17.80 -6.44
CA VAL A 51 16.36 -19.23 -6.49
C VAL A 51 17.45 -19.97 -5.74
N ALA A 52 17.08 -20.59 -4.62
CA ALA A 52 17.96 -21.37 -3.78
C ALA A 52 17.46 -22.83 -3.73
N PRO A 53 18.00 -23.73 -4.55
CA PRO A 53 17.67 -25.16 -4.47
C PRO A 53 18.19 -25.76 -3.15
N PRO A 54 17.64 -26.91 -2.70
CA PRO A 54 18.11 -27.60 -1.50
C PRO A 54 19.57 -28.06 -1.60
N SER A 55 20.05 -28.25 -2.84
CA SER A 55 21.42 -28.64 -3.17
C SER A 55 21.83 -27.95 -4.47
N GLY A 56 23.09 -27.52 -4.55
CA GLY A 56 23.63 -26.82 -5.71
C GLY A 56 23.83 -25.32 -5.46
N LYS A 57 24.13 -24.58 -6.51
CA LYS A 57 24.45 -23.15 -6.42
C LYS A 57 23.17 -22.31 -6.53
N PRO A 58 22.93 -21.35 -5.62
CA PRO A 58 21.83 -20.41 -5.77
C PRO A 58 22.07 -19.47 -6.95
N SER A 59 20.99 -18.95 -7.51
CA SER A 59 21.03 -17.98 -8.61
C SER A 59 20.12 -16.80 -8.32
N THR A 60 20.49 -15.63 -8.84
CA THR A 60 19.66 -14.43 -8.77
C THR A 60 19.42 -13.89 -10.18
N LEU A 61 18.16 -13.62 -10.49
CA LEU A 61 17.73 -12.94 -11.70
C LEU A 61 17.16 -11.56 -11.33
N TYR A 62 17.28 -10.62 -12.26
CA TYR A 62 16.87 -9.23 -12.02
C TYR A 62 15.75 -8.86 -12.97
N GLY A 63 14.67 -8.35 -12.39
CA GLY A 63 13.49 -7.95 -13.13
C GLY A 63 12.97 -6.58 -12.72
N ARG A 64 11.84 -6.23 -13.31
CA ARG A 64 11.03 -5.10 -12.86
C ARG A 64 9.66 -5.59 -12.41
N GLY A 65 9.02 -4.82 -11.56
CA GLY A 65 7.71 -5.16 -11.06
C GLY A 65 6.97 -3.96 -10.49
N SER A 66 5.76 -4.26 -10.03
CA SER A 66 4.87 -3.31 -9.38
C SER A 66 4.18 -3.94 -8.19
N VAL A 67 3.85 -3.08 -7.22
CA VAL A 67 2.96 -3.41 -6.10
C VAL A 67 1.88 -2.35 -6.06
N HIS A 68 0.61 -2.77 -6.04
CA HIS A 68 -0.52 -1.85 -6.09
C HIS A 68 -1.66 -2.31 -5.18
N LEU A 69 -2.11 -1.43 -4.30
CA LEU A 69 -3.31 -1.65 -3.50
C LEU A 69 -4.48 -0.87 -4.13
N VAL A 70 -5.42 -1.61 -4.72
CA VAL A 70 -6.50 -1.06 -5.55
C VAL A 70 -7.83 -1.14 -4.82
N ARG A 71 -8.50 0.01 -4.62
CA ARG A 71 -9.85 0.05 -4.06
C ARG A 71 -10.82 -0.61 -5.05
N THR A 72 -11.55 -1.63 -4.59
CA THR A 72 -12.58 -2.30 -5.39
C THR A 72 -13.97 -1.84 -4.98
N GLU A 73 -14.21 -1.67 -3.68
CA GLU A 73 -15.44 -1.13 -3.08
C GLU A 73 -15.07 -0.37 -1.79
N PRO A 74 -15.99 0.41 -1.19
CA PRO A 74 -15.80 0.93 0.16
C PRO A 74 -15.48 -0.20 1.16
N GLY A 75 -14.37 -0.07 1.88
CA GLY A 75 -13.84 -1.08 2.80
C GLY A 75 -13.20 -2.33 2.16
N LYS A 76 -13.11 -2.42 0.82
CA LYS A 76 -12.50 -3.56 0.10
C LYS A 76 -11.43 -3.12 -0.91
N ALA A 77 -10.30 -3.81 -0.90
CA ALA A 77 -9.23 -3.57 -1.85
C ALA A 77 -8.50 -4.86 -2.22
N THR A 78 -7.92 -4.88 -3.41
CA THR A 78 -7.08 -5.98 -3.90
C THR A 78 -5.63 -5.52 -3.91
N LEU A 79 -4.76 -6.30 -3.27
CA LEU A 79 -3.31 -6.18 -3.38
C LEU A 79 -2.82 -6.93 -4.63
N GLN A 80 -2.19 -6.21 -5.55
CA GLN A 80 -1.66 -6.72 -6.80
C GLN A 80 -0.12 -6.67 -6.76
N LEU A 81 0.53 -7.81 -6.99
CA LEU A 81 1.99 -7.89 -7.14
C LEU A 81 2.28 -8.42 -8.53
N GLN A 82 3.08 -7.68 -9.28
CA GLN A 82 3.54 -8.10 -10.60
C GLN A 82 5.05 -8.00 -10.67
N GLY A 83 5.68 -8.94 -11.37
CA GLY A 83 7.12 -8.96 -11.55
C GLY A 83 7.48 -9.76 -12.78
N LYS A 84 8.48 -9.31 -13.52
CA LYS A 84 8.96 -9.99 -14.72
C LYS A 84 10.45 -9.79 -14.89
N VAL A 85 11.16 -10.87 -15.18
CA VAL A 85 12.55 -10.86 -15.61
C VAL A 85 12.58 -10.83 -17.15
N PRO A 86 13.23 -9.83 -17.78
CA PRO A 86 13.39 -9.77 -19.24
C PRO A 86 13.98 -11.07 -19.81
N ASP A 87 13.53 -11.45 -21.00
CA ASP A 87 14.06 -12.60 -21.76
C ASP A 87 14.00 -13.95 -21.04
N THR A 88 13.11 -14.08 -20.04
CA THR A 88 12.84 -15.36 -19.36
C THR A 88 11.34 -15.58 -19.16
N ALA A 89 10.97 -16.81 -18.81
CA ALA A 89 9.63 -17.15 -18.34
C ALA A 89 9.38 -16.77 -16.86
N SER A 90 10.39 -16.23 -16.16
CA SER A 90 10.28 -15.91 -14.73
C SER A 90 9.43 -14.66 -14.54
N GLN A 91 8.22 -14.87 -14.04
CA GLN A 91 7.26 -13.83 -13.71
C GLN A 91 6.46 -14.17 -12.46
N THR A 92 5.94 -13.14 -11.80
CA THR A 92 5.01 -13.22 -10.69
C THR A 92 3.77 -12.42 -11.03
N ASP A 93 2.61 -13.00 -10.80
CA ASP A 93 1.33 -12.30 -10.80
C ASP A 93 0.52 -12.85 -9.62
N LEU A 94 0.28 -12.00 -8.63
CA LEU A 94 -0.47 -12.34 -7.43
C LEU A 94 -1.51 -11.25 -7.18
N ASN A 95 -2.76 -11.66 -7.07
CA ASN A 95 -3.88 -10.78 -6.73
C ASN A 95 -4.54 -11.32 -5.47
N VAL A 96 -4.51 -10.54 -4.39
CA VAL A 96 -5.04 -10.92 -3.09
C VAL A 96 -6.16 -9.95 -2.72
N SER A 97 -7.39 -10.45 -2.71
CA SER A 97 -8.54 -9.69 -2.23
C SER A 97 -8.49 -9.53 -0.71
N GLY A 98 -9.00 -8.41 -0.22
CA GLY A 98 -9.03 -8.11 1.19
C GLY A 98 -9.89 -6.91 1.54
N ARG A 99 -9.81 -6.56 2.81
CA ARG A 99 -10.58 -5.49 3.45
C ARG A 99 -9.64 -4.51 4.12
N TYR A 100 -10.04 -3.26 4.16
CA TYR A 100 -9.30 -2.24 4.89
C TYR A 100 -10.22 -1.45 5.82
N ASP A 101 -9.63 -1.01 6.92
CA ASP A 101 -10.20 -0.15 7.94
C ASP A 101 -9.07 0.71 8.55
N ALA A 102 -9.32 1.32 9.71
CA ALA A 102 -8.34 2.18 10.37
C ALA A 102 -7.06 1.45 10.82
N ASP A 103 -7.10 0.12 10.98
CA ASP A 103 -5.95 -0.67 11.41
C ASP A 103 -5.03 -1.08 10.24
N GLY A 104 -5.49 -0.87 9.00
CA GLY A 104 -4.76 -1.18 7.78
C GLY A 104 -5.56 -2.05 6.81
N TRP A 105 -4.86 -2.73 5.92
CA TRP A 105 -5.43 -3.70 4.99
C TRP A 105 -5.08 -5.13 5.39
N ARG A 106 -6.02 -6.05 5.24
CA ARG A 106 -5.84 -7.49 5.46
C ARG A 106 -6.50 -8.28 4.35
N SER A 107 -5.84 -9.34 3.90
CA SER A 107 -6.44 -10.29 2.95
C SER A 107 -7.71 -10.91 3.52
N ASP A 108 -8.61 -11.34 2.64
CA ASP A 108 -9.72 -12.19 3.07
C ASP A 108 -9.20 -13.50 3.69
N PRO A 109 -9.98 -14.17 4.56
CA PRO A 109 -9.58 -15.42 5.18
C PRO A 109 -9.29 -16.51 4.15
N GLY A 110 -8.20 -17.24 4.38
CA GLY A 110 -7.77 -18.36 3.54
C GLY A 110 -6.48 -19.00 4.04
N ASP A 111 -5.95 -19.91 3.23
CA ASP A 111 -4.73 -20.68 3.49
C ASP A 111 -3.45 -19.83 3.53
N VAL A 112 -3.46 -18.70 2.82
CA VAL A 112 -2.36 -17.72 2.76
C VAL A 112 -2.95 -16.36 3.06
N GLN A 113 -2.38 -15.68 4.05
CA GLN A 113 -2.87 -14.39 4.51
C GLN A 113 -1.77 -13.34 4.51
N ILE A 114 -2.12 -12.11 4.17
CA ILE A 114 -1.21 -10.96 4.13
C ILE A 114 -1.91 -9.77 4.79
N ARG A 115 -1.15 -8.97 5.53
CA ARG A 115 -1.62 -7.69 6.07
C ARG A 115 -0.63 -6.57 5.80
N ILE A 116 -1.15 -5.36 5.69
CA ILE A 116 -0.41 -4.10 5.67
C ILE A 116 -1.00 -3.27 6.82
N ASP A 117 -0.24 -3.13 7.90
CA ASP A 117 -0.63 -2.35 9.06
C ASP A 117 -0.76 -0.86 8.71
N ALA A 118 -1.51 -0.10 9.51
CA ALA A 118 -1.66 1.35 9.34
C ALA A 118 -0.33 2.14 9.34
N ASP A 119 0.71 1.60 9.99
CA ASP A 119 2.07 2.15 9.99
C ASP A 119 2.89 1.75 8.73
N GLY A 120 2.33 0.90 7.88
CA GLY A 120 2.93 0.41 6.65
C GLY A 120 3.67 -0.92 6.79
N ARG A 121 3.72 -1.53 7.98
CA ARG A 121 4.37 -2.84 8.13
C ARG A 121 3.60 -3.92 7.36
N ILE A 122 4.33 -4.67 6.54
CA ILE A 122 3.78 -5.79 5.76
C ILE A 122 4.20 -7.10 6.41
N SER A 123 3.24 -7.97 6.68
CA SER A 123 3.50 -9.30 7.24
C SER A 123 2.47 -10.30 6.76
N GLY A 124 2.84 -11.57 6.66
CA GLY A 124 1.91 -12.61 6.28
C GLY A 124 2.58 -13.94 6.00
N GLY A 125 1.77 -14.92 5.67
CA GLY A 125 2.23 -16.24 5.27
C GLY A 125 1.10 -17.24 5.26
N GLY A 126 1.47 -18.49 5.07
CA GLY A 126 0.55 -19.61 5.04
C GLY A 126 1.07 -20.74 4.16
N ALA A 127 0.25 -21.76 3.95
CA ALA A 127 0.62 -22.90 3.13
C ALA A 127 -0.52 -23.29 2.20
N SER A 128 -0.25 -23.38 0.91
CA SER A 128 -1.25 -23.76 -0.08
C SER A 128 -0.59 -24.53 -1.23
N ALA A 129 -1.28 -25.54 -1.76
CA ALA A 129 -0.84 -26.34 -2.91
C ALA A 129 0.62 -26.85 -2.81
N GLY A 130 1.04 -27.34 -1.63
CA GLY A 130 2.40 -27.85 -1.43
C GLY A 130 3.48 -26.76 -1.40
N ARG A 131 3.11 -25.50 -1.16
CA ARG A 131 4.03 -24.37 -1.04
C ARG A 131 3.79 -23.64 0.27
N THR A 132 4.86 -23.26 0.94
CA THR A 132 4.80 -22.38 2.12
C THR A 132 5.17 -20.97 1.71
N PHE A 133 4.34 -20.00 2.05
CA PHE A 133 4.51 -18.59 1.75
C PHE A 133 4.87 -17.83 3.01
N HIS A 134 5.77 -16.86 2.87
CA HIS A 134 6.09 -15.88 3.89
C HIS A 134 6.22 -14.50 3.24
N PHE A 135 5.58 -13.51 3.85
CA PHE A 135 5.59 -12.12 3.40
C PHE A 135 6.11 -11.24 4.52
N ALA A 136 7.08 -10.38 4.21
CA ALA A 136 7.60 -9.41 5.16
C ALA A 136 8.05 -8.15 4.43
N GLY A 137 7.78 -6.98 5.01
CA GLY A 137 8.14 -5.74 4.36
C GLY A 137 7.67 -4.49 5.09
N ASN A 138 7.81 -3.37 4.41
CA ASN A 138 7.28 -2.07 4.82
C ASN A 138 6.86 -1.26 3.58
N ALA A 139 5.83 -0.44 3.78
CA ALA A 139 5.38 0.56 2.83
C ALA A 139 5.47 1.93 3.49
N SER A 140 6.03 2.89 2.76
CA SER A 140 5.92 4.31 3.01
C SER A 140 5.06 4.94 1.89
N PRO A 141 4.66 6.21 2.00
CA PRO A 141 3.94 6.88 0.91
C PRO A 141 4.71 6.90 -0.44
N THR A 142 6.04 6.76 -0.41
CA THR A 142 6.93 6.90 -1.58
C THR A 142 7.65 5.61 -1.94
N ASP A 143 7.92 4.74 -0.99
CA ASP A 143 8.78 3.57 -1.15
C ASP A 143 8.08 2.33 -0.59
N LEU A 144 8.32 1.18 -1.20
CA LEU A 144 7.84 -0.09 -0.68
C LEU A 144 8.91 -1.16 -0.85
N ARG A 145 9.16 -1.86 0.26
CA ARG A 145 10.02 -3.04 0.33
C ARG A 145 9.17 -4.23 0.72
N LEU A 146 9.20 -5.27 -0.11
CA LEU A 146 8.45 -6.50 0.16
C LEU A 146 9.30 -7.71 -0.23
N GLU A 147 9.55 -8.58 0.74
CA GLU A 147 10.05 -9.91 0.50
C GLU A 147 8.86 -10.88 0.48
N MET A 148 8.69 -11.57 -0.65
CA MET A 148 7.85 -12.76 -0.76
C MET A 148 8.76 -13.98 -0.87
N ARG A 149 8.67 -14.89 0.09
CA ARG A 149 9.41 -16.15 0.09
C ARG A 149 8.45 -17.32 -0.08
N VAL A 150 8.78 -18.21 -1.02
CA VAL A 150 8.02 -19.42 -1.33
C VAL A 150 8.94 -20.63 -1.19
N THR A 151 8.59 -21.57 -0.32
CA THR A 151 9.30 -22.84 -0.18
C THR A 151 8.45 -23.96 -0.74
N VAL A 152 9.00 -24.72 -1.69
CA VAL A 152 8.32 -25.83 -2.35
C VAL A 152 8.44 -27.09 -1.51
N ALA A 153 7.34 -27.72 -1.11
CA ALA A 153 7.35 -28.89 -0.23
C ALA A 153 7.63 -30.21 -0.97
N ALA A 154 7.25 -30.31 -2.25
CA ALA A 154 7.44 -31.50 -3.09
C ALA A 154 8.02 -31.11 -4.45
N ALA A 155 8.76 -32.02 -5.09
CA ALA A 155 9.32 -31.71 -6.41
C ALA A 155 8.21 -31.47 -7.44
N GLU A 156 8.29 -30.35 -8.17
CA GLU A 156 7.25 -29.91 -9.11
C GLU A 156 7.90 -29.19 -10.29
N ASN A 157 7.51 -29.52 -11.53
CA ASN A 157 7.97 -28.83 -12.76
C ASN A 157 9.51 -28.66 -12.87
N GLY A 158 10.28 -29.66 -12.43
CA GLY A 158 11.75 -29.61 -12.43
C GLY A 158 12.36 -28.79 -11.29
N VAL A 159 11.55 -28.25 -10.38
CA VAL A 159 11.98 -27.60 -9.13
C VAL A 159 12.05 -28.65 -8.02
N PRO A 160 13.21 -28.91 -7.40
CA PRO A 160 13.33 -29.87 -6.31
C PRO A 160 12.56 -29.44 -5.05
N ALA A 161 12.09 -30.43 -4.28
CA ALA A 161 11.55 -30.20 -2.94
C ALA A 161 12.58 -29.46 -2.06
N GLY A 162 12.12 -28.52 -1.24
CA GLY A 162 12.97 -27.66 -0.41
C GLY A 162 13.55 -26.45 -1.14
N THR A 163 13.31 -26.29 -2.46
CA THR A 163 13.72 -25.06 -3.16
C THR A 163 13.02 -23.86 -2.57
N THR A 164 13.78 -22.81 -2.29
CA THR A 164 13.27 -21.52 -1.84
C THR A 164 13.36 -20.51 -2.99
N LEU A 165 12.22 -19.90 -3.31
CA LEU A 165 12.09 -18.81 -4.26
C LEU A 165 11.83 -17.54 -3.46
N THR A 166 12.69 -16.54 -3.57
CA THR A 166 12.51 -15.24 -2.92
C THR A 166 12.37 -14.15 -3.97
N PHE A 167 11.34 -13.32 -3.81
CA PHE A 167 11.07 -12.16 -4.64
C PHE A 167 11.20 -10.92 -3.75
N ASP A 168 12.29 -10.17 -3.91
CA ASP A 168 12.56 -8.92 -3.17
C ASP A 168 12.18 -7.72 -4.04
N TYR A 169 11.03 -7.14 -3.73
CA TYR A 169 10.52 -5.93 -4.36
C TYR A 169 11.17 -4.70 -3.75
N ARG A 170 11.76 -3.87 -4.62
CA ARG A 170 12.37 -2.58 -4.33
C ARG A 170 11.74 -1.56 -5.25
N VAL A 171 10.60 -1.05 -4.83
CA VAL A 171 9.71 -0.27 -5.70
C VAL A 171 9.40 1.08 -5.05
N ALA A 172 9.20 2.10 -5.88
CA ALA A 172 8.92 3.45 -5.44
C ALA A 172 7.81 4.07 -6.30
N ARG A 173 7.23 5.15 -5.81
CA ARG A 173 6.33 6.00 -6.57
C ARG A 173 7.09 7.22 -7.04
N ASP A 174 6.84 7.59 -8.29
CA ASP A 174 7.21 8.92 -8.73
C ASP A 174 6.35 9.94 -7.98
N LEU A 175 7.01 10.78 -7.18
CA LEU A 175 6.37 11.94 -6.62
C LEU A 175 6.06 12.89 -7.79
N PRO A 176 4.83 13.44 -7.87
CA PRO A 176 4.62 14.60 -8.72
C PRO A 176 5.61 15.65 -8.24
N ARG A 177 6.55 16.05 -9.10
CA ARG A 177 7.41 17.19 -8.82
C ARG A 177 6.44 18.35 -8.63
N ALA A 178 6.33 18.88 -7.41
CA ALA A 178 5.69 20.17 -7.20
C ALA A 178 6.35 21.10 -8.22
N ALA A 179 5.57 21.82 -9.02
CA ALA A 179 6.11 22.89 -9.83
C ALA A 179 6.84 23.80 -8.85
N ALA A 180 8.16 23.69 -8.83
CA ALA A 180 8.98 24.66 -8.17
C ALA A 180 8.75 25.92 -9.01
N ASP A 181 8.29 26.96 -8.33
CA ASP A 181 8.31 28.31 -8.84
C ASP A 181 9.74 28.82 -8.63
N ASP A 182 10.69 28.21 -9.34
CA ASP A 182 12.04 28.69 -9.52
C ASP A 182 12.07 29.50 -10.82
N GLY A 183 11.69 30.76 -10.67
CA GLY A 183 12.01 31.78 -11.67
C GLY A 183 13.52 31.86 -11.83
N GLU A 184 14.04 31.27 -12.90
CA GLU A 184 15.27 31.66 -13.59
C GLU A 184 15.21 31.12 -15.03
N GLU A 185 15.40 32.01 -16.00
CA GLU A 185 15.36 31.76 -17.45
C GLU A 185 16.39 30.71 -17.87
N GLY A 186 15.95 29.47 -18.00
CA GLY A 186 16.61 28.40 -18.74
C GLY A 186 15.58 27.70 -19.62
N GLY A 187 15.17 28.37 -20.70
CA GLY A 187 14.01 27.97 -21.49
C GLY A 187 14.22 26.66 -22.25
N CYS A 188 13.73 25.54 -21.73
CA CYS A 188 13.47 24.37 -22.56
C CYS A 188 12.40 24.76 -23.59
N ARG A 189 12.77 24.80 -24.86
CA ARG A 189 11.83 25.12 -25.94
C ARG A 189 11.07 23.87 -26.34
N MET A 190 9.77 24.00 -26.52
CA MET A 190 8.95 22.92 -27.06
C MET A 190 9.19 22.83 -28.56
N VAL A 191 9.73 21.71 -29.04
CA VAL A 191 9.94 21.46 -30.47
C VAL A 191 9.03 20.35 -30.96
N MET A 192 8.46 20.54 -32.15
CA MET A 192 7.60 19.54 -32.79
C MET A 192 8.47 18.43 -33.37
N ARG A 193 8.37 17.23 -32.79
CA ARG A 193 9.12 16.04 -33.24
C ARG A 193 8.15 14.97 -33.74
N PRO A 194 8.48 14.25 -34.83
CA PRO A 194 7.75 13.06 -35.20
C PRO A 194 8.04 11.95 -34.18
N ILE A 195 6.99 11.41 -33.56
CA ILE A 195 7.05 10.23 -32.70
C ILE A 195 6.40 9.08 -33.46
N ALA A 196 7.10 7.95 -33.53
CA ALA A 196 6.55 6.72 -34.08
C ALA A 196 5.56 6.13 -33.06
N ASN A 197 4.28 6.07 -33.43
CA ASN A 197 3.28 5.38 -32.64
C ASN A 197 3.29 3.88 -32.94
N PHE A 198 3.03 3.06 -31.92
CA PHE A 198 2.87 1.60 -32.05
C PHE A 198 1.63 1.30 -32.90
N GLY A 199 1.83 1.22 -34.21
CA GLY A 199 0.78 1.15 -35.23
C GLY A 199 1.23 1.63 -36.61
N GLY A 200 2.48 2.11 -36.75
CA GLY A 200 3.09 2.47 -38.04
C GLY A 200 2.79 3.89 -38.52
N GLY A 201 2.01 4.67 -37.77
CA GLY A 201 1.78 6.09 -38.02
C GLY A 201 2.79 6.98 -37.30
N MET A 202 3.28 8.01 -38.00
CA MET A 202 4.05 9.11 -37.39
C MET A 202 3.09 10.20 -36.93
N THR A 203 3.15 10.58 -35.65
CA THR A 203 2.40 11.73 -35.12
C THR A 203 3.37 12.78 -34.61
N MET A 204 3.07 14.04 -34.92
CA MET A 204 3.85 15.17 -34.44
C MET A 204 3.46 15.47 -33.00
N ALA A 205 4.41 15.42 -32.07
CA ALA A 205 4.18 15.75 -30.67
C ALA A 205 5.18 16.81 -30.20
N GLN A 206 4.74 17.66 -29.29
CA GLN A 206 5.60 18.65 -28.65
C GLN A 206 6.46 17.93 -27.62
N VAL A 207 7.78 17.94 -27.83
CA VAL A 207 8.76 17.37 -26.90
C VAL A 207 9.62 18.52 -26.37
N PRO A 208 9.84 18.62 -25.05
CA PRO A 208 10.74 19.63 -24.49
C PRO A 208 12.18 19.32 -24.89
N GLU A 209 12.85 20.29 -25.50
CA GLU A 209 14.29 20.27 -25.79
C GLU A 209 14.93 21.32 -24.90
N CYS A 210 15.81 20.87 -24.00
CA CYS A 210 16.60 21.72 -23.14
C CYS A 210 18.02 21.74 -23.74
N ASP A 211 18.60 22.93 -23.91
CA ASP A 211 20.00 23.09 -24.31
C ASP A 211 20.95 22.60 -23.20
#